data_AF-A0AAU9PWK5-F1
#
_entry.id   AF-A0AAU9PWK5-F1
#
_cell.length_a   1.000
_cell.length_b   1.000
_cell.length_c   1.000
_cell.angle_alpha   90.00
_cell.angle_beta   90.00
_cell.angle_gamma   90.00
#
_symmetry.space_group_name_H-M   'P 1'
#
loop_
_entity.id
_entity.type
_entity.pdbx_description
1 polymer ?
#
loop_
_entity_poly.entity_id
_entity_poly.type
_entity_poly.pdbx_seq_one_letter_code
_entity_poly.pdbx_strand_id
1 'polypeptide(L)' 'MLLKVFEFIKGNGGAGSIKQINFARGYVKHQIDEVNEKTFTYKCSLIEGMGISYKYLVKVSYDIKFEGSPDNGTIAKK' A
#
# COMPACT_ATOMS: atom_id res chain seq x y z
N MET A 1 2.33 -11.42 13.46
CA MET A 1 2.30 -9.94 13.36
C MET A 1 0.90 -9.50 13.75
N LEU A 2 0.71 -8.85 14.90
CA LEU A 2 -0.62 -8.45 15.39
C LEU A 2 -0.91 -7.02 14.92
N LEU A 3 -1.96 -6.85 14.11
CA LEU A 3 -2.47 -5.53 13.72
C LEU A 3 -3.20 -4.89 14.91
N LYS A 4 -2.92 -3.62 15.20
CA LYS A 4 -3.60 -2.86 16.25
C LYS A 4 -4.55 -1.82 15.68
N VAL A 5 -4.03 -0.93 14.82
CA VAL A 5 -4.82 0.16 14.26
C VAL A 5 -4.36 0.49 12.85
N PHE A 6 -5.32 0.97 12.08
CA PHE A 6 -5.16 1.46 10.72
C PHE A 6 -5.72 2.88 10.66
N GLU A 7 -4.98 3.80 10.08
CA GLU A 7 -5.41 5.19 9.95
C GLU A 7 -4.80 5.88 8.72
N PHE A 8 -5.52 6.87 8.18
CA PHE A 8 -4.95 7.84 7.24
C PHE A 8 -4.40 9.02 8.03
N ILE A 9 -3.08 9.11 8.13
CA ILE A 9 -2.42 10.27 8.77
C ILE A 9 -2.39 11.49 7.83
N LYS A 10 -2.64 11.28 6.53
CA LYS A 10 -2.83 12.32 5.53
C LYS A 10 -3.77 11.82 4.43
N GLY A 11 -4.68 12.67 3.97
CA GLY A 11 -5.57 12.37 2.84
C GLY A 11 -6.76 11.51 3.22
N ASN A 12 -7.48 11.05 2.21
CA ASN A 12 -8.79 10.40 2.32
C ASN A 12 -8.86 9.03 1.64
N GLY A 13 -7.71 8.47 1.24
CA GLY A 13 -7.62 7.20 0.53
C GLY A 13 -7.30 7.31 -0.96
N GLY A 14 -7.33 8.52 -1.54
CA GLY A 14 -6.86 8.75 -2.91
C GLY A 14 -5.33 8.85 -3.04
N ALA A 15 -4.85 9.05 -4.27
CA ALA A 15 -3.44 9.31 -4.56
C ALA A 15 -2.90 10.48 -3.72
N GLY A 16 -1.69 10.33 -3.19
CA GLY A 16 -1.05 11.25 -2.25
C GLY A 16 -1.44 11.05 -0.78
N SER A 17 -2.42 10.20 -0.47
CA SER A 17 -2.75 9.85 0.92
C SER A 17 -1.62 9.04 1.56
N ILE A 18 -1.43 9.23 2.87
CA ILE A 18 -0.47 8.45 3.68
C ILE A 18 -1.25 7.65 4.70
N LYS A 19 -1.02 6.35 4.65
CA LYS A 19 -1.68 5.30 5.41
C LYS A 19 -0.70 4.73 6.40
N GLN A 20 -0.97 4.86 7.70
CA GLN A 20 -0.17 4.23 8.74
C GLN A 20 -0.88 2.96 9.23
N ILE A 21 -0.11 1.88 9.29
CA ILE A 21 -0.55 0.61 9.86
C ILE A 21 0.31 0.35 11.08
N ASN A 22 -0.32 0.32 12.25
CA ASN A 22 0.34 0.09 13.53
C ASN A 22 0.16 -1.37 13.95
N PHE A 23 1.26 -2.01 14.31
CA PHE A 23 1.33 -3.37 14.81
C PHE A 23 1.74 -3.37 16.28
N ALA A 24 1.62 -4.52 16.94
CA ALA A 24 2.06 -4.65 18.33
C ALA A 24 3.56 -4.33 18.54
N ARG A 25 4.40 -4.45 17.50
CA ARG A 25 5.84 -4.20 17.56
C ARG A 25 6.34 -3.35 16.37
N GLY A 26 5.73 -2.18 16.17
CA GLY A 26 6.16 -1.20 15.17
C GLY A 26 5.04 -0.78 14.23
N TYR A 27 5.38 -0.03 13.19
CA TYR A 27 4.44 0.47 12.20
C TYR A 27 5.06 0.49 10.80
N VAL A 28 4.21 0.71 9.80
CA VAL A 28 4.63 1.05 8.44
C VAL A 28 3.78 2.21 7.94
N LYS A 29 4.38 3.10 7.15
CA LYS A 29 3.66 4.15 6.41
C LYS A 29 3.74 3.85 4.93
N HIS A 30 2.57 3.74 4.32
CA HIS A 30 2.43 3.64 2.88
C HIS A 30 1.88 4.94 2.32
N GLN A 31 2.54 5.49 1.30
CA GLN A 31 1.96 6.51 0.45
C GLN A 31 1.18 5.82 -0.68
N ILE A 32 -0.04 6.29 -0.95
CA ILE A 32 -0.80 5.85 -2.11
C ILE A 32 -0.31 6.68 -3.31
N ASP A 33 0.24 6.02 -4.32
CA ASP A 33 0.74 6.69 -5.53
C ASP A 33 -0.36 6.80 -6.59
N GLU A 34 -1.21 5.77 -6.72
CA GLU A 34 -2.32 5.75 -7.68
C GLU A 34 -3.49 4.89 -7.17
N VAL A 35 -4.71 5.39 -7.38
CA VAL A 35 -5.94 4.60 -7.31
C VAL A 35 -6.70 4.86 -8.60
N ASN A 36 -6.89 3.82 -9.41
CA ASN A 36 -7.56 3.93 -10.70
C ASN A 36 -8.63 2.85 -10.81
N GLU A 37 -9.88 3.26 -10.61
CA GLU A 37 -11.04 2.37 -10.64
C GLU A 37 -11.38 1.90 -12.06
N LYS A 38 -10.98 2.66 -13.10
CA LYS A 38 -11.25 2.29 -14.50
C LYS A 38 -10.35 1.15 -14.97
N THR A 39 -9.09 1.15 -14.52
CA THR A 39 -8.10 0.13 -14.89
C THR A 39 -7.84 -0.88 -13.77
N PHE A 40 -8.60 -0.79 -12.67
CA PHE A 40 -8.43 -1.56 -11.44
C PHE A 40 -6.97 -1.65 -11.00
N THR A 41 -6.31 -0.49 -10.97
CA THR A 41 -4.90 -0.36 -10.61
C THR A 41 -4.76 0.35 -9.27
N TYR A 42 -3.92 -0.21 -8.40
CA TYR A 42 -3.56 0.37 -7.12
C TYR A 42 -2.04 0.37 -7.00
N LYS A 43 -1.45 1.55 -6.89
CA LYS A 43 -0.02 1.72 -6.64
C LYS A 43 0.20 2.35 -5.29
N CYS A 44 1.12 1.79 -4.52
CA CYS A 44 1.50 2.36 -3.24
C CYS A 44 2.95 2.08 -2.92
N SER A 45 3.50 2.87 -2.02
CA SER A 45 4.89 2.77 -1.66
C SER A 45 5.09 2.79 -0.16
N LEU A 46 5.87 1.85 0.34
CA LEU A 46 6.39 1.85 1.69
C LEU A 46 7.49 2.91 1.79
N ILE A 47 7.24 3.95 2.58
CA ILE A 47 8.11 5.13 2.70
C ILE A 47 8.76 5.27 4.08
N GLU A 48 8.25 4.54 5.09
CA GLU A 48 8.80 4.58 6.45
C GLU A 48 8.31 3.37 7.26
N GLY A 49 9.11 2.97 8.25
CA GLY A 49 8.75 1.98 9.26
C GLY A 49 9.51 0.67 9.08
N MET A 50 8.86 -0.43 9.48
CA MET A 50 9.46 -1.76 9.41
C MET A 50 9.76 -2.17 7.95
N GLY A 51 10.93 -2.74 7.70
CA GLY A 51 11.32 -3.23 6.37
C GLY A 51 11.99 -2.20 5.46
N ILE A 52 12.14 -0.95 5.90
CA ILE A 52 12.86 0.12 5.22
C ILE A 52 13.94 0.65 6.17
N SER A 53 15.12 0.94 5.65
CA SER A 53 16.17 1.63 6.42
C SER A 53 16.62 2.86 5.64
N TYR A 54 16.57 4.03 6.26
CA TYR A 54 16.96 5.29 5.61
C TYR A 54 18.38 5.28 5.03
N LYS A 55 19.25 4.36 5.49
CA LYS A 55 20.62 4.22 5.02
C LYS A 55 20.75 3.40 3.72
N TYR A 56 19.87 2.44 3.46
CA TYR A 56 20.04 1.47 2.36
C TYR A 56 18.81 1.33 1.46
N LEU A 57 17.60 1.63 1.97
CA LEU A 57 16.33 1.46 1.27
C LEU A 57 15.40 2.63 1.62
N VAL A 58 15.26 3.56 0.68
CA VAL A 58 14.50 4.81 0.88
C VAL A 58 13.01 4.64 0.55
N LYS A 59 12.66 3.71 -0.34
CA LYS A 59 11.28 3.48 -0.80
C LYS A 59 11.16 2.08 -1.40
N VAL A 60 10.04 1.39 -1.13
CA VAL A 60 9.65 0.17 -1.84
C VAL A 60 8.28 0.41 -2.48
N SER A 61 8.19 0.30 -3.80
CA SER A 61 6.96 0.52 -4.54
C SER A 61 6.27 -0.80 -4.87
N TYR A 62 4.95 -0.80 -4.83
CA TYR A 62 4.09 -1.92 -5.20
C TYR A 62 3.09 -1.44 -6.24
N ASP A 63 3.10 -2.09 -7.40
CA ASP A 63 2.20 -1.81 -8.50
C ASP A 63 1.27 -3.02 -8.67
N ILE A 64 0.01 -2.86 -8.29
CA ILE A 64 -0.96 -3.94 -8.30
C ILE A 64 -2.04 -3.64 -9.33
N LYS A 65 -2.28 -4.58 -10.25
CA LYS A 65 -3.37 -4.52 -11.22
C LYS A 65 -4.26 -5.74 -11.08
N PHE A 66 -5.57 -5.50 -11.01
CA PHE A 66 -6.56 -6.57 -10.94
C PHE A 66 -7.21 -6.79 -12.30
N GLU A 67 -7.33 -8.05 -12.71
CA GLU A 67 -7.98 -8.46 -13.96
C GLU A 67 -8.93 -9.63 -13.69
N GLY A 68 -10.07 -9.67 -14.37
CA GLY A 68 -11.00 -10.79 -14.25
C GLY A 68 -10.42 -12.08 -14.86
N SER A 69 -10.72 -13.23 -14.26
CA SER A 69 -10.38 -14.54 -14.81
C SER A 69 -11.60 -15.27 -15.39
N PRO A 70 -11.39 -16.26 -16.29
CA PRO A 70 -12.49 -16.98 -16.94
C PRO A 70 -13.41 -17.75 -15.98
N ASP A 71 -12.95 -18.05 -14.77
CA ASP A 71 -13.66 -18.77 -13.71
C ASP A 71 -14.41 -17.85 -12.74
N ASN A 72 -14.72 -16.61 -13.16
CA ASN A 72 -15.32 -15.56 -12.33
C ASN A 72 -14.46 -15.14 -11.12
N GLY A 73 -13.17 -15.45 -11.14
CA GLY A 73 -12.20 -15.00 -10.16
C GLY A 73 -11.55 -13.66 -10.53
N THR A 74 -10.47 -13.33 -9.82
CA THR A 74 -9.64 -12.16 -10.09
C THR A 74 -8.17 -12.53 -9.98
N ILE A 75 -7.38 -12.10 -10.96
CA ILE A 75 -5.92 -12.20 -10.97
C ILE A 75 -5.35 -10.88 -10.50
N ALA A 76 -4.53 -10.91 -9.44
CA ALA A 76 -3.73 -9.77 -9.00
C ALA A 76 -2.32 -9.86 -9.61
N LYS A 77 -2.06 -9.03 -10.62
CA LYS A 77 -0.73 -8.86 -11.22
C LYS A 77 0.08 -7.88 -10.38
N LYS A 78 1.34 -8.25 -10.15
CA LYS A 78 2.34 -7.48 -9.37
C LYS A 78 3.45 -7.01 -10.31
#